data_AF-A0A1G1KLW4-F1
#
_entry.id   AF-A0A1G1KLW4-F1
#
_cell.length_a   1.000
_cell.length_b   1.000
_cell.length_c   1.000
_cell.angle_alpha   90.00
_cell.angle_beta   90.00
_cell.angle_gamma   90.00
#
_symmetry.space_group_name_H-M   'P 1'
#
loop_
_entity.id
_entity.type
_entity.pdbx_description
1 polymer ?
#
loop_
_entity_poly.entity_id
_entity_poly.type
_entity_poly.pdbx_seq_one_letter_code
_entity_poly.pdbx_strand_id
1 'polypeptide(L)'
;MISILDGSGQRRMLICPVCGSKEWTKRYRIDSWNIEECGACGFAKIDPLPVGEERGKYYREEKIVERNIKQKRPSQKFSRLLKRLFSAATGREKGAIFYNKLRRHLSPKSKILDIGCGDGSFIRKAQENFVCTGIEISEYLASMARGRPGLKVITGNFLNTSFLNEEYDGITLISILEHLDDPLEAIKKCFNLLKRRGVLLLKTVNYGCLNRRIKKMRWTGFRPPDHVIYFNPSNLKILLKNAGFKKIKISAMPLNDNMYCEAFK
;
A
#
# COMPACT_ATOMS: atom_id res chain seq x y z
N MET A 1 22.62 -6.76 -2.20
CA MET A 1 21.64 -5.87 -1.53
C MET A 1 21.04 -4.92 -2.56
N ILE A 2 19.72 -4.76 -2.57
CA ILE A 2 18.99 -3.88 -3.51
C ILE A 2 19.29 -2.39 -3.24
N SER A 3 19.62 -2.06 -1.99
CA SER A 3 19.97 -0.71 -1.55
C SER A 3 21.19 -0.69 -0.63
N ILE A 4 21.96 0.40 -0.65
CA ILE A 4 23.10 0.66 0.24
C ILE A 4 22.98 2.03 0.90
N LEU A 5 23.60 2.22 2.07
CA LEU A 5 23.91 3.55 2.60
C LEU A 5 25.12 4.10 1.84
N ASP A 6 25.01 5.29 1.28
CA ASP A 6 26.15 5.97 0.67
C ASP A 6 27.04 6.64 1.73
N GLY A 7 28.17 7.19 1.30
CA GLY A 7 29.13 7.87 2.18
C GLY A 7 28.59 9.11 2.89
N SER A 8 27.38 9.57 2.55
CA SER A 8 26.66 10.65 3.23
C SER A 8 25.53 10.14 4.15
N GLY A 9 25.44 8.82 4.35
CA GLY A 9 24.42 8.19 5.20
C GLY A 9 23.04 8.07 4.53
N GLN A 10 22.92 8.36 3.23
CA GLN A 10 21.66 8.27 2.51
C GLN A 10 21.48 6.87 1.91
N ARG A 11 20.28 6.30 2.04
CA ARG A 11 19.98 5.00 1.42
C ARG A 11 19.63 5.19 -0.05
N ARG A 12 20.27 4.43 -0.93
CA ARG A 12 19.97 4.45 -2.39
C ARG A 12 19.65 3.06 -2.89
N MET A 13 18.63 2.94 -3.72
CA MET A 13 18.32 1.71 -4.45
C MET A 13 19.12 1.68 -5.76
N LEU A 14 20.14 0.83 -5.81
CA LEU A 14 21.06 0.75 -6.94
C LEU A 14 20.62 -0.28 -7.99
N ILE A 15 19.93 -1.33 -7.55
CA ILE A 15 19.47 -2.42 -8.40
C ILE A 15 17.94 -2.37 -8.44
N CYS A 16 17.35 -2.43 -9.62
CA CYS A 16 15.90 -2.47 -9.77
C CYS A 16 15.34 -3.77 -9.16
N PRO A 17 14.42 -3.71 -8.16
CA PRO A 17 13.86 -4.90 -7.51
C PRO A 17 12.95 -5.71 -8.45
N VAL A 18 12.57 -5.15 -9.59
CA VAL A 18 11.69 -5.82 -10.56
C VAL A 18 12.49 -6.62 -11.59
N CYS A 19 13.57 -6.05 -12.14
CA CYS A 19 14.26 -6.64 -13.30
C CYS A 19 15.78 -6.80 -13.12
N GLY A 20 16.36 -6.34 -12.02
CA GLY A 20 17.80 -6.45 -11.75
C GLY A 20 18.69 -5.43 -12.49
N SER A 21 18.12 -4.58 -13.36
CA SER A 21 18.90 -3.52 -14.03
C SER A 21 19.46 -2.50 -13.04
N LYS A 22 20.63 -1.94 -13.36
CA LYS A 22 21.30 -0.84 -12.65
C LYS A 22 21.13 0.51 -13.36
N GLU A 23 20.42 0.53 -14.48
CA GLU A 23 20.22 1.72 -15.30
C GLU A 23 19.08 2.55 -14.77
N TRP A 24 19.40 3.76 -14.29
CA TRP A 24 18.45 4.71 -13.75
C TRP A 24 18.54 6.03 -14.49
N THR A 25 17.38 6.54 -14.91
CA THR A 25 17.26 7.83 -15.58
C THR A 25 16.42 8.75 -14.70
N LYS A 26 16.99 9.88 -14.30
CA LYS A 26 16.23 10.94 -13.62
C LYS A 26 15.16 11.50 -14.56
N ARG A 27 13.89 11.43 -14.14
CA ARG A 27 12.74 11.95 -14.90
C ARG A 27 12.24 13.28 -14.38
N TYR A 28 12.16 13.43 -13.05
CA TYR A 28 11.65 14.64 -12.41
C TYR A 28 12.46 14.98 -11.16
N ARG A 29 12.31 16.22 -10.70
CA ARG A 29 12.70 16.65 -9.36
C ARG A 29 11.48 17.28 -8.71
N ILE A 30 11.08 16.76 -7.55
CA ILE A 30 9.93 17.24 -6.77
C ILE A 30 10.48 17.59 -5.39
N ASP A 31 10.47 18.88 -5.07
CA ASP A 31 11.16 19.44 -3.92
C ASP A 31 12.64 18.99 -3.88
N SER A 32 13.04 18.31 -2.80
CA SER A 32 14.39 17.78 -2.61
C SER A 32 14.61 16.38 -3.18
N TRP A 33 13.59 15.76 -3.80
CA TRP A 33 13.61 14.35 -4.19
C TRP A 33 13.67 14.20 -5.72
N ASN A 34 14.58 13.36 -6.20
CA ASN A 34 14.61 12.97 -7.61
C ASN A 34 13.63 11.83 -7.83
N ILE A 35 12.88 11.85 -8.93
CA ILE A 35 12.14 10.67 -9.42
C ILE A 35 13.00 10.01 -10.50
N GLU A 36 13.50 8.82 -10.21
CA GLU A 36 14.32 8.04 -11.11
C GLU A 36 13.53 6.85 -11.66
N GLU A 37 13.66 6.59 -12.95
CA GLU A 37 12.97 5.53 -13.66
C GLU A 37 14.01 4.54 -14.20
N CYS A 38 13.78 3.25 -13.98
CA CYS A 38 14.60 2.17 -14.50
C CYS A 38 14.48 2.12 -16.02
N GLY A 39 15.62 2.18 -16.72
CA GLY A 39 15.70 2.17 -18.18
C GLY A 39 15.10 0.90 -18.81
N ALA A 40 15.19 -0.24 -18.12
CA ALA A 40 14.77 -1.54 -18.64
C ALA A 40 13.26 -1.83 -18.46
N CYS A 41 12.66 -1.53 -17.31
CA CYS A 41 11.28 -1.93 -17.00
C CYS A 41 10.32 -0.78 -16.65
N GLY A 42 10.82 0.46 -16.58
CA GLY A 42 10.02 1.64 -16.26
C GLY A 42 9.46 1.67 -14.83
N PHE A 43 10.02 0.87 -13.91
CA PHE A 43 9.82 1.03 -12.47
C PHE A 43 10.45 2.35 -12.02
N ALA A 44 9.76 3.10 -11.16
CA ALA A 44 10.30 4.37 -10.67
C ALA A 44 10.40 4.39 -9.15
N LYS A 45 11.36 5.17 -8.67
CA LYS A 45 11.65 5.37 -7.24
C LYS A 45 11.96 6.84 -6.98
N ILE A 46 11.92 7.22 -5.72
CA ILE A 46 12.58 8.44 -5.27
C ILE A 46 14.06 8.17 -4.98
N ASP A 47 14.91 9.18 -5.19
CA ASP A 47 16.33 9.14 -4.82
C ASP A 47 16.76 10.45 -4.15
N PRO A 48 17.42 10.40 -2.97
CA PRO A 48 17.67 9.20 -2.15
C PRO A 48 16.39 8.61 -1.57
N LEU A 49 16.46 7.45 -0.90
CA LEU A 49 15.38 6.91 -0.07
C LEU A 49 15.46 7.46 1.36
N PRO A 50 14.34 7.83 1.99
CA PRO A 50 14.32 8.28 3.38
C PRO A 50 14.74 7.15 4.34
N VAL A 51 15.54 7.49 5.35
CA VAL A 51 16.09 6.57 6.37
C VAL A 51 15.65 6.94 7.79
N GLY A 52 15.58 5.95 8.68
CA GLY A 52 15.39 6.16 10.11
C GLY A 52 14.07 6.85 10.50
N GLU A 53 14.11 7.66 11.56
CA GLU A 53 12.96 8.40 12.12
C GLU A 53 12.27 9.33 11.12
N GLU A 54 12.97 9.80 10.08
CA GLU A 54 12.36 10.65 9.05
C GLU A 54 11.16 9.96 8.44
N ARG A 55 11.22 8.65 8.20
CA ARG A 55 10.09 7.88 7.64
C ARG A 55 8.82 7.94 8.50
N GLY A 56 8.98 7.79 9.82
CA GLY A 56 7.86 7.87 10.77
C GLY A 56 7.20 9.25 10.78
N LYS A 57 7.99 10.32 10.59
CA LYS A 57 7.51 11.71 10.56
C LYS A 57 6.61 12.02 9.35
N TYR A 58 6.60 11.19 8.31
CA TYR A 58 5.85 11.43 7.07
C TYR A 58 4.56 10.62 6.93
N TYR A 59 4.16 9.78 7.89
CA TYR A 59 2.86 9.11 7.86
C TYR A 59 1.73 10.15 7.84
N ARG A 60 1.30 10.49 6.63
CA ARG A 60 0.33 11.55 6.39
C ARG A 60 -1.04 11.13 6.89
N GLU A 61 -1.31 9.83 6.86
CA GLU A 61 -2.53 9.20 7.34
C GLU A 61 -2.72 9.47 8.85
N GLU A 62 -1.67 9.29 9.66
CA GLU A 62 -1.69 9.64 11.09
C GLU A 62 -2.03 11.12 11.29
N LYS A 63 -1.31 12.02 10.61
CA LYS A 63 -1.58 13.47 10.67
C LYS A 63 -2.98 13.85 10.20
N ILE A 64 -3.51 13.19 9.17
CA ILE A 64 -4.89 13.40 8.68
C ILE A 64 -5.89 12.96 9.75
N VAL A 65 -5.69 11.79 10.36
CA VAL A 65 -6.57 11.27 11.41
C VAL A 65 -6.53 12.18 12.63
N GLU A 66 -5.34 12.56 13.11
CA GLU A 66 -5.16 13.52 14.19
C GLU A 66 -5.86 14.85 13.89
N ARG A 67 -5.66 15.41 12.68
CA ARG A 67 -6.31 16.65 12.25
C ARG A 67 -7.83 16.51 12.23
N ASN A 68 -8.37 15.41 11.72
CA ASN A 68 -9.81 15.16 11.70
C ASN A 68 -10.40 15.07 13.11
N ILE A 69 -9.65 14.53 14.08
CA ILE A 69 -10.05 14.48 15.49
C ILE A 69 -9.98 15.88 16.12
N LYS A 70 -8.89 16.63 15.93
CA LYS A 70 -8.71 18.00 16.45
C LYS A 70 -9.73 18.99 15.86
N GLN A 71 -10.17 18.78 14.62
CA GLN A 71 -11.16 19.62 13.94
C GLN A 71 -12.62 19.22 14.22
N LYS A 72 -12.92 18.46 15.29
CA LYS A 72 -14.29 18.22 15.79
C LYS A 72 -14.98 19.50 16.34
N ARG A 73 -15.04 20.59 15.55
CA ARG A 73 -15.91 21.76 15.79
C ARG A 73 -17.36 21.45 15.36
N PRO A 74 -18.39 22.06 15.99
CA PRO A 74 -19.80 21.69 15.82
C PRO A 74 -20.39 21.90 14.40
N SER A 75 -19.81 22.78 13.59
CA SER A 75 -20.39 23.23 12.31
C SER A 75 -20.27 22.24 11.13
N GLN A 76 -19.77 21.02 11.35
CA GLN A 76 -19.56 20.01 10.31
C GLN A 76 -20.56 18.83 10.31
N LYS A 77 -21.63 18.85 11.12
CA LYS A 77 -22.66 17.80 11.05
C LYS A 77 -23.22 17.65 9.62
N PHE A 78 -23.43 18.77 8.93
CA PHE A 78 -23.93 18.81 7.56
C PHE A 78 -22.92 18.26 6.56
N SER A 79 -21.65 18.64 6.64
CA SER A 79 -20.59 18.13 5.75
C SER A 79 -20.25 16.66 5.98
N ARG A 80 -20.44 16.14 7.20
CA ARG A 80 -20.31 14.70 7.51
C ARG A 80 -21.48 13.91 6.96
N LEU A 81 -22.71 14.42 7.11
CA LEU A 81 -23.88 13.81 6.52
C LEU A 81 -23.73 13.80 4.99
N LEU A 82 -23.36 14.92 4.37
CA LEU A 82 -23.04 14.99 2.95
C LEU A 82 -21.89 14.07 2.55
N LYS A 83 -20.76 14.01 3.28
CA LYS A 83 -19.68 13.05 2.98
C LYS A 83 -20.13 11.60 3.13
N ARG A 84 -20.98 11.29 4.10
CA ARG A 84 -21.50 9.93 4.33
C ARG A 84 -22.53 9.56 3.26
N LEU A 85 -23.39 10.50 2.86
CA LEU A 85 -24.34 10.38 1.76
C LEU A 85 -23.62 10.29 0.42
N PHE A 86 -22.56 11.07 0.16
CA PHE A 86 -21.72 10.95 -1.04
C PHE A 86 -20.90 9.66 -1.03
N SER A 87 -20.37 9.23 0.12
CA SER A 87 -19.66 7.94 0.26
C SER A 87 -20.60 6.76 0.00
N ALA A 88 -21.84 6.85 0.52
CA ALA A 88 -22.89 5.87 0.30
C ALA A 88 -23.45 5.88 -1.13
N ALA A 89 -23.62 7.06 -1.74
CA ALA A 89 -24.18 7.23 -3.09
C ALA A 89 -23.17 6.98 -4.22
N THR A 90 -21.86 7.07 -3.96
CA THR A 90 -20.83 6.84 -4.99
C THR A 90 -20.13 5.48 -4.90
N GLY A 91 -20.46 4.61 -3.93
CA GLY A 91 -19.80 3.31 -3.76
C GLY A 91 -18.28 3.41 -3.57
N ARG A 92 -17.76 4.58 -3.16
CA ARG A 92 -16.33 4.94 -3.13
C ARG A 92 -15.64 4.67 -1.80
N GLU A 93 -16.18 3.81 -0.94
CA GLU A 93 -15.33 3.25 0.10
C GLU A 93 -14.36 2.28 -0.57
N LYS A 94 -13.07 2.67 -0.69
CA LYS A 94 -12.00 1.77 -1.16
C LYS A 94 -12.13 0.39 -0.49
N GLY A 95 -12.51 0.37 0.79
CA GLY A 95 -12.82 -0.84 1.55
C GLY A 95 -13.93 -1.71 0.98
N ALA A 96 -14.99 -1.15 0.37
CA ALA A 96 -16.08 -1.93 -0.23
C ALA A 96 -15.61 -2.75 -1.44
N ILE A 97 -14.74 -2.20 -2.29
CA ILE A 97 -14.16 -2.94 -3.43
C ILE A 97 -13.37 -4.15 -2.94
N PHE A 98 -12.53 -3.96 -1.91
CA PHE A 98 -11.73 -5.02 -1.32
C PHE A 98 -12.59 -6.04 -0.59
N TYR A 99 -13.59 -5.61 0.19
CA TYR A 99 -14.53 -6.48 0.87
C TYR A 99 -15.29 -7.37 -0.12
N ASN A 100 -15.81 -6.79 -1.21
CA ASN A 100 -16.50 -7.54 -2.25
C ASN A 100 -15.56 -8.51 -3.01
N LYS A 101 -14.29 -8.13 -3.20
CA LYS A 101 -13.28 -9.04 -3.77
C LYS A 101 -12.96 -10.20 -2.83
N LEU A 102 -12.79 -9.96 -1.53
CA LEU A 102 -12.62 -11.02 -0.54
C LEU A 102 -13.82 -11.98 -0.55
N ARG A 103 -15.05 -11.46 -0.50
CA ARG A 103 -16.27 -12.29 -0.53
C ARG A 103 -16.45 -13.11 -1.80
N ARG A 104 -15.89 -12.65 -2.94
CA ARG A 104 -15.92 -13.41 -4.19
C ARG A 104 -14.98 -14.61 -4.17
N HIS A 105 -13.87 -14.51 -3.44
CA HIS A 105 -12.79 -15.49 -3.50
C HIS A 105 -12.70 -16.38 -2.26
N LEU A 106 -13.23 -15.92 -1.13
CA LEU A 106 -13.07 -16.54 0.19
C LEU A 106 -14.42 -16.89 0.80
N SER A 107 -14.45 -17.99 1.54
CA SER A 107 -15.60 -18.41 2.33
C SER A 107 -15.76 -17.54 3.58
N PRO A 108 -16.97 -17.51 4.18
CA PRO A 108 -17.14 -16.95 5.51
C PRO A 108 -16.18 -17.58 6.52
N LYS A 109 -15.74 -16.78 7.50
CA LYS A 109 -14.76 -17.14 8.55
C LYS A 109 -13.33 -17.44 8.05
N SER A 110 -13.03 -17.26 6.76
CA SER A 110 -11.64 -17.29 6.27
C SER A 110 -10.76 -16.28 7.02
N LYS A 111 -9.50 -16.64 7.28
CA LYS A 111 -8.51 -15.78 7.94
C LYS A 111 -7.95 -14.77 6.94
N ILE A 112 -7.99 -13.48 7.28
CA ILE A 112 -7.38 -12.43 6.47
C ILE A 112 -6.36 -11.61 7.26
N LEU A 113 -5.29 -11.17 6.58
CA LEU A 113 -4.33 -10.19 7.08
C LEU A 113 -4.44 -8.90 6.27
N ASP A 114 -4.67 -7.77 6.94
CA ASP A 114 -4.59 -6.44 6.33
C ASP A 114 -3.29 -5.76 6.73
N ILE A 115 -2.42 -5.52 5.74
CA ILE A 115 -1.11 -4.91 5.94
C ILE A 115 -1.25 -3.40 5.77
N GLY A 116 -0.86 -2.65 6.79
CA GLY A 116 -1.09 -1.21 6.91
C GLY A 116 -2.57 -0.90 7.17
N CYS A 117 -3.14 -1.51 8.21
CA CYS A 117 -4.57 -1.46 8.47
C CYS A 117 -5.07 -0.09 8.97
N GLY A 118 -4.16 0.85 9.24
CA GLY A 118 -4.47 2.19 9.72
C GLY A 118 -5.35 2.18 10.97
N ASP A 119 -6.41 2.98 10.97
CA ASP A 119 -7.36 3.08 12.08
C ASP A 119 -8.33 1.89 12.21
N GLY A 120 -8.14 0.83 11.42
CA GLY A 120 -8.95 -0.38 11.44
C GLY A 120 -10.31 -0.26 10.74
N SER A 121 -10.56 0.80 9.97
CA SER A 121 -11.87 0.99 9.29
C SER A 121 -12.22 -0.11 8.30
N PHE A 122 -11.26 -0.60 7.53
CA PHE A 122 -11.51 -1.69 6.59
C PHE A 122 -11.76 -3.01 7.32
N ILE A 123 -10.85 -3.42 8.21
CA ILE A 123 -10.98 -4.70 8.94
C ILE A 123 -12.20 -4.73 9.87
N ARG A 124 -12.67 -3.58 10.37
CA ARG A 124 -13.96 -3.49 11.09
C ARG A 124 -15.17 -3.86 10.24
N LYS A 125 -15.13 -3.58 8.93
CA LYS A 125 -16.18 -4.03 8.01
C LYS A 125 -15.96 -5.49 7.63
N ALA A 126 -14.71 -5.87 7.36
CA ALA A 126 -14.38 -7.22 6.94
C ALA A 126 -14.68 -8.28 8.02
N GLN A 127 -14.57 -7.94 9.31
CA GLN A 127 -14.87 -8.87 10.41
C GLN A 127 -16.33 -9.34 10.48
N GLU A 128 -17.26 -8.68 9.77
CA GLU A 128 -18.63 -9.18 9.61
C GLU A 128 -18.69 -10.55 8.90
N ASN A 129 -17.66 -10.89 8.11
CA ASN A 129 -17.62 -12.14 7.34
C ASN A 129 -16.30 -12.92 7.48
N PHE A 130 -15.23 -12.32 8.01
CA PHE A 130 -13.89 -12.91 8.04
C PHE A 130 -13.23 -12.82 9.41
N VAL A 131 -12.25 -13.69 9.68
CA VAL A 131 -11.40 -13.57 10.87
C VAL A 131 -10.23 -12.66 10.52
N CYS A 132 -10.24 -11.43 11.03
CA CYS A 132 -9.32 -10.37 10.59
C CYS A 132 -8.16 -10.17 11.56
N THR A 133 -6.94 -10.10 11.02
CA THR A 133 -5.77 -9.55 11.70
C THR A 133 -5.29 -8.31 10.94
N GLY A 134 -5.00 -7.22 11.65
CA GLY A 134 -4.33 -6.06 11.08
C GLY A 134 -2.87 -5.99 11.50
N ILE A 135 -2.01 -5.44 10.67
CA ILE A 135 -0.69 -4.95 11.08
C ILE A 135 -0.54 -3.49 10.68
N GLU A 136 -0.08 -2.66 11.61
CA GLU A 136 0.10 -1.24 11.42
C GLU A 136 1.39 -0.78 12.10
N ILE A 137 2.17 0.07 11.45
CA ILE A 137 3.46 0.53 11.98
C ILE A 137 3.31 1.70 12.95
N SER A 138 2.29 2.54 12.74
CA SER A 138 1.94 3.63 13.67
C SER A 138 1.24 3.08 14.91
N GLU A 139 1.88 3.19 16.07
CA GLU A 139 1.25 2.80 17.35
C GLU A 139 -0.03 3.61 17.62
N TYR A 140 -0.08 4.87 17.21
CA TYR A 140 -1.28 5.70 17.34
C TYR A 140 -2.47 5.11 16.58
N LEU A 141 -2.28 4.80 15.29
CA LEU A 141 -3.34 4.22 14.45
C LEU A 141 -3.68 2.79 14.89
N ALA A 142 -2.69 1.99 15.25
CA ALA A 142 -2.88 0.63 15.77
C ALA A 142 -3.70 0.64 17.07
N SER A 143 -3.41 1.56 18.00
CA SER A 143 -4.18 1.75 19.24
C SER A 143 -5.63 2.13 18.97
N MET A 144 -5.88 3.06 18.04
CA MET A 144 -7.24 3.39 17.60
C MET A 144 -7.98 2.19 17.01
N ALA A 145 -7.30 1.35 16.23
CA ALA A 145 -7.87 0.15 15.66
C ALA A 145 -8.20 -0.90 16.75
N ARG A 146 -7.29 -1.12 17.72
CA ARG A 146 -7.52 -2.01 18.89
C ARG A 146 -8.67 -1.55 19.78
N GLY A 147 -8.92 -0.23 19.87
CA GLY A 147 -10.07 0.32 20.58
C GLY A 147 -11.43 -0.04 19.96
N ARG A 148 -11.46 -0.64 18.76
CA ARG A 148 -12.71 -1.11 18.12
C ARG A 148 -13.00 -2.55 18.56
N PRO A 149 -14.25 -2.88 18.92
CA PRO A 149 -14.60 -4.23 19.38
C PRO A 149 -14.22 -5.31 18.37
N GLY A 150 -13.55 -6.36 18.87
CA GLY A 150 -13.22 -7.58 18.12
C GLY A 150 -11.97 -7.51 17.24
N LEU A 151 -11.30 -6.36 17.12
CA LEU A 151 -10.15 -6.22 16.23
C LEU A 151 -8.84 -6.70 16.87
N LYS A 152 -8.21 -7.69 16.23
CA LYS A 152 -6.82 -8.09 16.49
C LYS A 152 -5.89 -7.25 15.60
N VAL A 153 -5.04 -6.43 16.21
CA VAL A 153 -4.06 -5.60 15.49
C VAL A 153 -2.68 -5.73 16.13
N ILE A 154 -1.68 -5.94 15.28
CA ILE A 154 -0.27 -6.01 15.65
C ILE A 154 0.37 -4.67 15.31
N THR A 155 1.00 -4.01 16.28
CA THR A 155 1.85 -2.85 15.97
C THR A 155 3.22 -3.34 15.51
N GLY A 156 3.69 -2.90 14.35
CA GLY A 156 5.05 -3.16 13.90
C GLY A 156 5.28 -2.95 12.40
N ASN A 157 6.55 -2.97 12.03
CA ASN A 157 6.96 -2.97 10.62
C ASN A 157 6.71 -4.37 10.02
N PHE A 158 5.83 -4.44 9.01
CA PHE A 158 5.49 -5.70 8.35
C PHE A 158 6.69 -6.51 7.88
N LEU A 159 7.76 -5.89 7.37
CA LEU A 159 8.95 -6.63 6.93
C LEU A 159 9.68 -7.31 8.10
N ASN A 160 9.67 -6.70 9.28
CA ASN A 160 10.41 -7.19 10.46
C ASN A 160 9.56 -8.00 11.44
N THR A 161 8.22 -7.91 11.36
CA THR A 161 7.31 -8.64 12.27
C THR A 161 7.25 -10.14 11.93
N SER A 162 7.44 -11.01 12.93
CA SER A 162 7.28 -12.45 12.76
C SER A 162 5.83 -12.89 12.97
N PHE A 163 5.35 -13.80 12.13
CA PHE A 163 3.99 -14.36 12.16
C PHE A 163 4.06 -15.87 12.37
N LEU A 164 4.71 -16.31 13.44
CA LEU A 164 5.04 -17.72 13.69
C LEU A 164 3.80 -18.61 13.59
N ASN A 165 3.86 -19.63 12.71
CA ASN A 165 2.82 -20.63 12.46
C ASN A 165 1.45 -20.07 12.00
N GLU A 166 1.39 -18.83 11.48
CA GLU A 166 0.15 -18.27 10.94
C GLU A 166 0.14 -18.33 9.41
N GLU A 167 -0.99 -18.77 8.85
CA GLU A 167 -1.28 -18.70 7.43
C GLU A 167 -2.66 -18.07 7.20
N TYR A 168 -2.78 -17.31 6.13
CA TYR A 168 -3.98 -16.54 5.78
C TYR A 168 -4.59 -17.03 4.46
N ASP A 169 -5.92 -17.06 4.42
CA ASP A 169 -6.66 -17.35 3.18
C ASP A 169 -6.64 -16.12 2.24
N GLY A 170 -6.58 -14.91 2.81
CA GLY A 170 -6.45 -13.67 2.05
C GLY A 170 -5.52 -12.66 2.71
N ILE A 171 -4.80 -11.90 1.89
CA ILE A 171 -3.99 -10.77 2.35
C ILE A 171 -4.41 -9.52 1.57
N THR A 172 -4.56 -8.39 2.25
CA THR A 172 -4.84 -7.09 1.64
C THR A 172 -3.67 -6.12 1.82
N LEU A 173 -3.32 -5.42 0.74
CA LEU A 173 -2.30 -4.36 0.72
C LEU A 173 -2.91 -3.12 0.06
N ILE A 174 -3.53 -2.24 0.84
CA ILE A 174 -4.37 -1.14 0.31
C ILE A 174 -3.62 0.20 0.36
N SER A 175 -2.95 0.58 -0.72
CA SER A 175 -2.12 1.80 -0.80
C SER A 175 -0.95 1.78 0.20
N ILE A 176 -0.28 0.63 0.29
CA ILE A 176 0.86 0.42 1.19
C ILE A 176 2.14 0.10 0.42
N LEU A 177 2.03 -0.59 -0.73
CA LEU A 177 3.21 -1.03 -1.49
C LEU A 177 4.11 0.15 -1.87
N GLU A 178 3.52 1.29 -2.23
CA GLU A 178 4.23 2.51 -2.61
C GLU A 178 5.06 3.16 -1.49
N HIS A 179 4.85 2.75 -0.24
CA HIS A 179 5.58 3.23 0.94
C HIS A 179 6.75 2.29 1.35
N LEU A 180 6.77 1.06 0.81
CA LEU A 180 7.77 0.04 1.14
C LEU A 180 9.02 0.24 0.28
N ASP A 181 10.19 0.22 0.91
CA ASP A 181 11.50 0.29 0.25
C ASP A 181 11.95 -1.03 -0.37
N ASP A 182 11.53 -2.15 0.20
CA ASP A 182 11.79 -3.49 -0.33
C ASP A 182 10.48 -4.17 -0.77
N PRO A 183 9.94 -3.77 -1.94
CA PRO A 183 8.67 -4.30 -2.41
C PRO A 183 8.75 -5.79 -2.78
N LEU A 184 9.91 -6.29 -3.21
CA LEU A 184 10.04 -7.71 -3.56
C LEU A 184 9.96 -8.58 -2.31
N GLU A 185 10.70 -8.24 -1.26
CA GLU A 185 10.66 -8.97 0.00
C GLU A 185 9.28 -8.86 0.67
N ALA A 186 8.62 -7.70 0.59
CA ALA A 186 7.25 -7.56 1.08
C ALA A 186 6.27 -8.52 0.39
N ILE A 187 6.32 -8.62 -0.94
CA ILE A 187 5.43 -9.48 -1.71
C ILE A 187 5.79 -10.96 -1.51
N LYS A 188 7.08 -11.33 -1.41
CA LYS A 188 7.51 -12.69 -1.04
C LYS A 188 7.00 -13.08 0.34
N LYS A 189 7.08 -12.17 1.31
CA LYS A 189 6.53 -12.39 2.66
C LYS A 189 5.02 -12.63 2.61
N CYS A 190 4.29 -11.84 1.81
CA CYS A 190 2.86 -12.08 1.57
C CYS A 190 2.62 -13.47 0.96
N PHE A 191 3.40 -13.86 -0.05
CA PHE A 191 3.31 -15.18 -0.66
C PHE A 191 3.53 -16.29 0.38
N ASN A 192 4.53 -16.17 1.24
CA ASN A 192 4.81 -17.18 2.26
C ASN A 192 3.69 -17.29 3.31
N LEU A 193 3.10 -16.16 3.71
CA LEU A 193 2.00 -16.11 4.69
C LEU A 193 0.64 -16.57 4.12
N LEU A 194 0.49 -16.67 2.80
CA LEU A 194 -0.75 -17.18 2.21
C LEU A 194 -0.82 -18.70 2.30
N LYS A 195 -2.00 -19.24 2.60
CA LYS A 195 -2.31 -20.66 2.37
C LYS A 195 -2.27 -20.98 0.87
N ARG A 196 -2.19 -22.27 0.54
CA ARG A 196 -2.40 -22.76 -0.83
C ARG A 196 -3.78 -22.29 -1.34
N ARG A 197 -3.84 -21.74 -2.56
CA ARG A 197 -5.03 -21.09 -3.16
C ARG A 197 -5.45 -19.77 -2.50
N GLY A 198 -4.64 -19.24 -1.59
CA GLY A 198 -4.88 -17.94 -0.99
C GLY A 198 -4.71 -16.80 -1.99
N VAL A 199 -5.31 -15.65 -1.68
CA VAL A 199 -5.31 -14.48 -2.57
C VAL A 199 -4.68 -13.26 -1.91
N LEU A 200 -3.76 -12.62 -2.63
CA LEU A 200 -3.29 -11.27 -2.36
C LEU A 200 -4.13 -10.28 -3.17
N LEU A 201 -4.81 -9.37 -2.47
CA LEU A 201 -5.50 -8.23 -3.05
C LEU A 201 -4.69 -6.97 -2.79
N LEU A 202 -4.32 -6.26 -3.85
CA LEU A 202 -3.42 -5.12 -3.75
C LEU A 202 -3.99 -3.90 -4.47
N LYS A 203 -3.79 -2.72 -3.88
CA LYS A 203 -3.98 -1.42 -4.54
C LYS A 203 -2.71 -0.62 -4.37
N THR A 204 -2.26 0.00 -5.44
CA THR A 204 -1.13 0.95 -5.42
C THR A 204 -1.32 2.01 -6.50
N VAL A 205 -0.43 3.00 -6.51
CA VAL A 205 -0.39 4.04 -7.55
C VAL A 205 -0.12 3.43 -8.94
N ASN A 206 -0.84 3.92 -9.94
CA ASN A 206 -0.63 3.54 -11.34
C ASN A 206 0.27 4.57 -12.01
N TYR A 207 1.58 4.38 -11.89
CA TYR A 207 2.55 5.21 -12.61
C TYR A 207 2.30 5.13 -14.11
N GLY A 208 1.86 4.00 -14.66
CA GLY A 208 1.54 3.85 -16.09
C GLY A 208 0.37 4.69 -16.61
N CYS A 209 -0.38 5.41 -15.76
CA CYS A 209 -1.58 6.12 -16.17
C CYS A 209 -1.31 7.33 -17.08
N LEU A 210 -2.30 7.66 -17.90
CA LEU A 210 -2.27 8.82 -18.79
C LEU A 210 -2.29 10.13 -17.99
N ASN A 211 -3.00 10.17 -16.86
CA ASN A 211 -2.99 11.33 -15.96
C ASN A 211 -1.59 11.74 -15.52
N ARG A 212 -0.71 10.76 -15.23
CA ARG A 212 0.69 11.02 -14.86
C ARG A 212 1.46 11.66 -16.01
N ARG A 213 1.23 11.21 -17.25
CA ARG A 213 1.88 11.77 -18.45
C ARG A 213 1.43 13.21 -18.73
N ILE A 214 0.13 13.49 -18.55
CA ILE A 214 -0.45 14.82 -18.75
C ILE A 214 -0.01 15.78 -17.63
N LYS A 215 -0.17 15.38 -16.36
CA LYS A 215 0.12 16.25 -15.20
C LYS A 215 1.60 16.37 -14.87
N LYS A 216 2.46 15.47 -15.37
CA LYS A 216 3.91 15.44 -15.13
C LYS A 216 4.20 15.57 -13.62
N MET A 217 5.02 16.54 -13.22
CA MET A 217 5.39 16.80 -11.81
C MET A 217 4.20 17.14 -10.91
N ARG A 218 3.06 17.59 -11.47
CA ARG A 218 1.82 17.90 -10.72
C ARG A 218 0.90 16.69 -10.54
N TRP A 219 1.35 15.49 -10.93
CA TRP A 219 0.55 14.28 -10.74
C TRP A 219 0.38 13.98 -9.26
N THR A 220 -0.87 13.83 -8.83
CA THR A 220 -1.28 13.60 -7.43
C THR A 220 -0.79 12.29 -6.84
N GLY A 221 -0.32 11.36 -7.68
CA GLY A 221 0.34 10.14 -7.25
C GLY A 221 1.74 10.38 -6.69
N PHE A 222 2.43 11.46 -7.08
CA PHE A 222 3.71 11.83 -6.50
C PHE A 222 3.51 12.45 -5.12
N ARG A 223 3.99 11.75 -4.09
CA ARG A 223 3.95 12.19 -2.70
C ARG A 223 5.29 11.91 -2.01
N PRO A 224 6.45 12.35 -2.52
CA PRO A 224 7.69 12.18 -1.78
C PRO A 224 7.64 12.96 -0.46
N PRO A 225 8.31 12.48 0.61
CA PRO A 225 9.03 11.19 0.71
C PRO A 225 8.14 10.01 1.11
N ASP A 226 6.83 10.21 1.23
CA ASP A 226 5.86 9.21 1.67
C ASP A 226 5.70 8.06 0.65
N HIS A 227 5.48 8.40 -0.62
CA HIS A 227 5.56 7.45 -1.74
C HIS A 227 6.99 7.36 -2.25
N VAL A 228 7.65 6.23 -1.94
CA VAL A 228 9.05 5.99 -2.26
C VAL A 228 9.24 5.25 -3.59
N ILE A 229 8.23 4.51 -4.05
CA ILE A 229 8.28 3.70 -5.26
C ILE A 229 6.98 3.73 -6.07
N TYR A 230 7.08 3.50 -7.37
CA TYR A 230 6.01 3.69 -8.34
C TYR A 230 6.00 2.58 -9.39
N PHE A 231 4.85 1.92 -9.53
CA PHE A 231 4.65 0.80 -10.44
C PHE A 231 3.78 1.15 -11.64
N ASN A 232 4.06 0.53 -12.77
CA ASN A 232 3.13 0.40 -13.89
C ASN A 232 2.57 -1.04 -13.93
N PRO A 233 1.51 -1.32 -14.70
CA PRO A 233 0.90 -2.65 -14.72
C PRO A 233 1.88 -3.78 -15.10
N SER A 234 2.81 -3.51 -16.03
CA SER A 234 3.77 -4.50 -16.52
C SER A 234 4.80 -4.85 -15.44
N ASN A 235 5.41 -3.85 -14.80
CA ASN A 235 6.45 -4.07 -13.81
C ASN A 235 5.90 -4.60 -12.47
N LEU A 236 4.66 -4.27 -12.10
CA LEU A 236 3.97 -4.89 -10.96
C LEU A 236 3.73 -6.38 -11.23
N LYS A 237 3.33 -6.75 -12.45
CA LYS A 237 3.14 -8.16 -12.83
C LYS A 237 4.45 -8.95 -12.74
N ILE A 238 5.57 -8.36 -13.16
CA ILE A 238 6.90 -8.98 -13.05
C ILE A 238 7.27 -9.17 -11.58
N LEU A 239 7.13 -8.14 -10.73
CA LEU A 239 7.41 -8.23 -9.30
C LEU A 239 6.62 -9.38 -8.63
N LEU A 240 5.32 -9.48 -8.90
CA LEU A 240 4.45 -10.52 -8.36
C LEU A 240 4.87 -11.92 -8.83
N LYS A 241 5.26 -12.06 -10.11
CA LYS A 241 5.79 -13.33 -10.64
C LYS A 241 7.09 -13.73 -9.96
N ASN A 242 8.01 -12.79 -9.78
CA ASN A 242 9.29 -13.03 -9.10
C ASN A 242 9.12 -13.45 -7.63
N ALA A 243 8.00 -13.07 -7.01
CA ALA A 243 7.64 -13.51 -5.66
C ALA A 243 6.93 -14.87 -5.60
N GLY A 244 6.61 -15.49 -6.75
CA GLY A 244 6.03 -16.83 -6.84
C GLY A 244 4.56 -16.88 -7.28
N PHE A 245 3.87 -15.74 -7.44
CA PHE A 245 2.47 -15.73 -7.86
C PHE A 245 2.32 -16.14 -9.33
N LYS A 246 1.42 -17.10 -9.61
CA LYS A 246 1.21 -17.63 -10.97
C LYS A 246 0.05 -16.95 -11.70
N LYS A 247 -1.09 -16.81 -11.02
CA LYS A 247 -2.29 -16.20 -11.58
C LYS A 247 -2.41 -14.77 -11.07
N ILE A 248 -2.26 -13.80 -11.99
CA ILE A 248 -2.23 -12.37 -11.67
C ILE A 248 -3.23 -11.65 -12.56
N LYS A 249 -4.17 -10.92 -11.96
CA LYS A 249 -5.13 -10.04 -12.64
C LYS A 249 -4.87 -8.60 -12.20
N ILE A 250 -4.55 -7.72 -13.15
CA ILE A 250 -4.36 -6.29 -12.88
C ILE A 250 -5.46 -5.50 -13.58
N SER A 251 -6.14 -4.63 -12.84
CA SER A 251 -7.10 -3.66 -13.34
C SER A 251 -6.50 -2.26 -13.19
N ALA A 252 -6.17 -1.64 -14.33
CA ALA A 252 -5.53 -0.33 -14.41
C ALA A 252 -6.19 0.48 -15.53
N MET A 253 -7.17 1.31 -15.18
CA MET A 253 -7.79 2.20 -16.17
C MET A 253 -6.81 3.33 -16.54
N PRO A 254 -6.70 3.73 -17.82
CA PRO A 254 -5.74 4.74 -18.26
C PRO A 254 -5.85 6.08 -17.52
N LEU A 255 -7.06 6.49 -17.15
CA LEU A 255 -7.35 7.74 -16.44
C LEU A 255 -7.42 7.59 -14.91
N ASN A 256 -7.12 6.41 -14.36
CA ASN A 256 -7.10 6.19 -12.93
C ASN A 256 -5.67 6.23 -12.41
N ASP A 257 -5.43 7.08 -11.41
CA ASP A 257 -4.14 7.22 -10.72
C ASP A 257 -3.78 6.00 -9.87
N ASN A 258 -4.70 5.05 -9.71
CA ASN A 258 -4.52 3.82 -8.96
C ASN A 258 -4.76 2.61 -9.85
N MET A 259 -4.11 1.51 -9.51
CA MET A 259 -4.40 0.19 -10.07
C MET A 259 -4.65 -0.82 -8.96
N TYR A 260 -5.39 -1.86 -9.32
CA TYR A 260 -5.81 -2.94 -8.42
C TYR A 260 -5.28 -4.26 -8.96
N CYS A 261 -4.86 -5.15 -8.06
CA CYS A 261 -4.33 -6.44 -8.41
C CYS A 261 -4.95 -7.55 -7.56
N GLU A 262 -5.19 -8.69 -8.19
CA GLU A 262 -5.53 -9.96 -7.53
C GLU A 262 -4.46 -10.98 -7.95
N ALA A 263 -3.68 -11.47 -6.99
CA ALA A 263 -2.62 -12.45 -7.23
C ALA A 263 -2.87 -13.69 -6.37
N PHE A 264 -2.83 -14.88 -6.99
CA PHE A 264 -3.17 -16.14 -6.32
C PHE A 264 -1.93 -17.03 -6.14
N LYS A 265 -1.78 -17.62 -4.94
CA LYS A 265 -0.75 -18.62 -4.60
C LYS A 265 -1.17 -20.01 -5.07
#